data_AF-A0A225VMP4-F1
#
_entry.id   AF-A0A225VMP4-F1
#
_cell.length_a   1.000
_cell.length_b   1.000
_cell.length_c   1.000
_cell.angle_alpha   90.00
_cell.angle_beta   90.00
_cell.angle_gamma   90.00
#
_symmetry.space_group_name_H-M   'P 1'
#
loop_
_entity.id
_entity.type
_entity.pdbx_description
1 polymer ?
#
loop_
_entity_poly.entity_id
_entity_poly.type
_entity_poly.pdbx_seq_one_letter_code
_entity_poly.pdbx_strand_id
1 'polypeptide(L)'
;MIKWYGAYGLYFQQEQVDLRVGELMMNHTKGKAKAWLLQEYQVDQRWSTIVRKMKKRFVTKSLQEDLVAQFFACTQGNRQLDTYNDEFRRLARTAGVSKYIKILRYKQGLSSMQLLHLLKTKSFETLDELIEAARALNPREAARPTRPTEKTMGKWLRQYGEEIRGATVHSIALHGNRSHKR
;
A
#
# COMPACT_ATOMS: atom_id res chain seq x y z
N MET A 1 14.16 10.54 7.90
CA MET A 1 14.71 9.47 8.75
C MET A 1 13.77 8.27 8.94
N ILE A 2 12.43 8.42 9.02
CA ILE A 2 11.48 7.30 9.25
C ILE A 2 11.31 6.33 8.07
N LYS A 3 11.42 6.79 6.81
CA LYS A 3 11.40 5.91 5.61
C LYS A 3 12.50 4.82 5.67
N TRP A 4 13.61 5.12 6.32
CA TRP A 4 14.74 4.22 6.54
C TRP A 4 14.37 3.05 7.46
N TYR A 5 13.70 3.30 8.59
CA TYR A 5 13.28 2.25 9.52
C TYR A 5 12.23 1.30 8.93
N GLY A 6 11.34 1.81 8.07
CA GLY A 6 10.31 1.00 7.43
C GLY A 6 10.87 0.01 6.39
N ALA A 7 11.88 0.44 5.62
CA ALA A 7 12.54 -0.40 4.62
C ALA A 7 13.37 -1.50 5.26
N TYR A 8 14.13 -1.17 6.30
CA TYR A 8 15.07 -2.09 6.94
C TYR A 8 14.44 -2.95 8.04
N GLY A 9 13.46 -2.42 8.78
CA GLY A 9 12.75 -3.16 9.83
C GLY A 9 11.90 -4.34 9.32
N LEU A 10 11.59 -4.38 8.01
CA LEU A 10 10.96 -5.54 7.36
C LEU A 10 11.95 -6.70 7.11
N TYR A 11 13.24 -6.42 6.91
CA TYR A 11 14.28 -7.43 6.69
C TYR A 11 14.90 -7.96 7.99
N PHE A 12 14.85 -7.18 9.07
CA PHE A 12 15.61 -7.44 10.29
C PHE A 12 14.86 -8.16 11.41
N GLN A 13 13.73 -8.80 11.10
CA GLN A 13 13.08 -9.74 12.02
C GLN A 13 13.63 -11.18 11.90
N GLN A 14 14.52 -11.44 10.95
CA GLN A 14 15.19 -12.73 10.78
C GLN A 14 16.52 -12.76 11.57
N GLU A 15 16.73 -13.79 12.38
CA GLU A 15 17.94 -13.91 13.23
C GLU A 15 19.25 -13.88 12.44
N GLN A 16 19.26 -14.46 11.24
CA GLN A 16 20.43 -14.50 10.36
C GLN A 16 20.88 -13.10 9.91
N VAL A 17 19.93 -12.16 9.85
CA VAL A 17 20.17 -10.79 9.39
C VAL A 17 20.62 -9.90 10.57
N ASP A 18 20.35 -10.30 11.81
CA ASP A 18 20.67 -9.52 13.03
C ASP A 18 22.18 -9.37 13.31
N LEU A 19 23.03 -10.22 12.72
CA LEU A 19 24.51 -10.23 12.92
C LEU A 19 25.28 -9.40 11.87
N ARG A 20 24.95 -9.48 10.59
CA ARG A 20 25.70 -8.80 9.50
C ARG A 20 25.28 -7.35 9.25
N VAL A 21 24.17 -6.93 9.84
CA VAL A 21 23.56 -5.63 9.52
C VAL A 21 24.29 -4.45 10.12
N GLY A 22 24.90 -4.62 11.29
CA GLY A 22 25.68 -3.54 11.91
C GLY A 22 26.75 -3.00 10.97
N GLU A 23 27.47 -3.89 10.29
CA GLU A 23 28.49 -3.55 9.29
C GLU A 23 27.88 -2.83 8.08
N LEU A 24 26.76 -3.34 7.56
CA LEU A 24 26.06 -2.72 6.43
C LEU A 24 25.57 -1.29 6.78
N MET A 25 25.07 -1.11 8.01
CA MET A 25 24.59 0.17 8.52
C MET A 25 25.71 1.19 8.71
N MET A 26 26.91 0.75 9.11
CA MET A 26 28.10 1.61 9.20
C MET A 26 28.50 2.19 7.84
N ASN A 27 28.26 1.44 6.75
CA ASN A 27 28.55 1.88 5.38
C ASN A 27 27.54 2.91 4.86
N HIS A 28 26.29 2.85 5.34
CA HIS A 28 25.20 3.73 4.88
C HIS A 28 24.92 4.94 5.78
N THR A 29 25.47 4.98 6.99
CA THR A 29 25.35 6.13 7.90
C THR A 29 26.45 7.17 7.62
N LYS A 30 26.16 8.46 7.80
CA LYS A 30 27.10 9.56 7.58
C LYS A 30 27.04 10.59 8.72
N GLY A 31 28.09 11.40 8.85
CA GLY A 31 28.17 12.52 9.79
C GLY A 31 27.95 12.11 11.25
N LYS A 32 27.18 12.92 11.99
CA LYS A 32 26.90 12.71 13.43
C LYS A 32 26.25 11.35 13.74
N ALA A 33 25.46 10.80 12.82
CA ALA A 33 24.84 9.49 12.99
C ALA A 33 25.86 8.35 12.92
N LYS A 34 26.85 8.45 12.02
CA LYS A 34 27.95 7.47 11.92
C LYS A 34 28.87 7.53 13.14
N ALA A 35 29.21 8.74 13.59
CA ALA A 35 30.03 8.94 14.79
C ALA A 35 29.38 8.32 16.03
N TRP A 36 28.08 8.55 16.22
CA TRP A 36 27.31 7.92 17.30
C TRP A 36 27.24 6.40 17.17
N LEU A 37 26.99 5.88 15.96
CA LEU A 37 26.90 4.43 15.74
C LEU A 37 28.24 3.73 16.01
N LEU A 38 29.37 4.31 15.61
CA LEU A 38 30.72 3.81 15.89
C LEU A 38 31.03 3.76 17.39
N GLN A 39 30.53 4.73 18.16
CA GLN A 39 30.72 4.76 19.62
C GLN A 39 29.88 3.68 20.32
N GLU A 40 28.69 3.38 19.82
CA GLU A 40 27.72 2.52 20.48
C GLU A 40 27.76 1.06 20.03
N TYR A 41 28.26 0.80 18.83
CA TYR A 41 28.35 -0.53 18.23
C TYR A 41 29.55 -1.29 18.79
N GLN A 42 29.27 -2.39 19.47
CA GLN A 42 30.27 -3.39 19.83
C GLN A 42 30.12 -4.58 18.89
N VAL A 43 31.24 -5.21 18.49
CA VAL A 43 31.31 -6.21 17.41
C VAL A 43 30.31 -7.37 17.60
N ASP A 44 29.99 -7.71 18.85
CA ASP A 44 29.07 -8.81 19.20
C ASP A 44 27.61 -8.38 19.48
N GLN A 45 27.26 -7.10 19.27
CA GLN A 45 25.89 -6.63 19.52
C GLN A 45 24.95 -6.94 18.36
N ARG A 46 23.91 -7.73 18.68
CA ARG A 46 22.72 -7.91 17.82
C ARG A 46 22.16 -6.56 17.37
N TRP A 47 21.85 -6.43 16.08
CA TRP A 47 21.26 -5.22 15.51
C TRP A 47 20.00 -4.76 16.24
N SER A 48 19.18 -5.68 16.73
CA SER A 48 18.03 -5.43 17.59
C SER A 48 18.34 -4.57 18.83
N THR A 49 19.53 -4.74 19.41
CA THR A 49 20.02 -3.92 20.55
C THR A 49 20.39 -2.51 20.10
N ILE A 50 21.04 -2.36 18.96
CA ILE A 50 21.39 -1.06 18.37
C ILE A 50 20.14 -0.28 18.00
N VAL A 51 19.14 -0.93 17.39
CA VAL A 51 17.84 -0.33 17.09
C VAL A 51 17.16 0.17 18.37
N ARG A 52 17.26 -0.57 19.48
CA ARG A 52 16.70 -0.14 20.78
C ARG A 52 17.39 1.15 21.27
N LYS A 53 18.72 1.22 21.21
CA LYS A 53 19.50 2.43 21.55
C LYS A 53 19.16 3.60 20.62
N MET A 54 19.07 3.35 19.32
CA MET A 54 18.67 4.35 18.33
C MET A 54 17.29 4.90 18.61
N LYS A 55 16.30 4.03 18.88
CA LYS A 55 14.96 4.45 19.27
C LYS A 55 14.99 5.33 20.51
N LYS A 56 15.71 4.92 21.56
CA LYS A 56 15.85 5.71 22.79
C LYS A 56 16.49 7.08 22.54
N ARG A 57 17.44 7.17 21.62
CA ARG A 57 18.19 8.41 21.35
C ARG A 57 17.47 9.36 20.40
N PHE A 58 16.84 8.84 19.35
CA PHE A 58 16.37 9.62 18.19
C PHE A 58 14.85 9.67 18.06
N VAL A 59 14.10 8.80 18.75
CA VAL A 59 12.65 8.86 18.77
C VAL A 59 12.24 9.53 20.08
N THR A 60 11.72 10.75 19.99
CA THR A 60 11.23 11.47 21.18
C THR A 60 10.00 10.75 21.74
N LYS A 61 9.80 10.86 23.06
CA LYS A 61 8.59 10.32 23.71
C LYS A 61 7.32 10.92 23.09
N SER A 62 7.32 12.22 22.83
CA SER A 62 6.22 12.92 22.14
C SER A 62 5.89 12.30 20.78
N LEU A 63 6.90 11.97 19.97
CA LEU A 63 6.69 11.35 18.66
C LEU A 63 6.10 9.93 18.80
N GLN A 64 6.46 9.18 19.84
CA GLN A 64 5.85 7.87 20.10
C GLN A 64 4.39 8.01 20.49
N GLU A 65 4.08 8.97 21.37
CA GLU A 65 2.72 9.30 21.79
C GLU A 65 1.87 9.73 20.59
N ASP A 66 2.42 10.58 19.71
CA ASP A 66 1.77 11.00 18.47
C ASP A 66 1.47 9.82 17.54
N LEU A 67 2.41 8.88 17.38
CA LEU A 67 2.21 7.69 16.54
C LEU A 67 1.15 6.75 17.12
N VAL A 68 1.07 6.63 18.44
CA VAL A 68 0.01 5.86 19.12
C VAL A 68 -1.33 6.57 18.95
N ALA A 69 -1.39 7.90 19.12
CA ALA A 69 -2.61 8.68 18.87
C ALA A 69 -3.09 8.53 17.42
N GLN A 70 -2.17 8.62 16.45
CA GLN A 70 -2.46 8.38 15.03
C GLN A 70 -2.98 6.97 14.78
N PHE A 71 -2.42 5.95 15.45
CA PHE A 71 -2.94 4.58 15.34
C PHE A 71 -4.40 4.49 15.80
N PHE A 72 -4.74 5.07 16.94
CA PHE A 72 -6.12 5.06 17.43
C PHE A 72 -7.07 5.92 16.59
N ALA A 73 -6.58 7.00 15.98
CA ALA A 73 -7.35 7.84 15.07
C ALA A 73 -7.45 7.28 13.62
N CYS A 74 -6.71 6.22 13.28
CA CYS A 74 -6.64 5.71 11.92
C CYS A 74 -7.97 5.08 11.47
N THR A 75 -8.67 5.77 10.57
CA THR A 75 -9.92 5.32 9.93
C THR A 75 -9.79 5.39 8.42
N GLN A 76 -10.50 4.55 7.69
CA GLN A 76 -10.48 4.51 6.23
C GLN A 76 -11.03 5.83 5.66
N GLY A 77 -12.14 6.34 6.20
CA GLY A 77 -12.80 7.55 5.69
C GLY A 77 -13.16 7.41 4.21
N ASN A 78 -12.79 8.39 3.40
CA ASN A 78 -13.02 8.38 1.95
C ASN A 78 -11.88 7.71 1.14
N ARG A 79 -10.91 7.09 1.82
CA ARG A 79 -9.72 6.51 1.18
C ARG A 79 -10.01 5.13 0.59
N GLN A 80 -9.25 4.78 -0.45
CA GLN A 80 -9.22 3.42 -0.99
C GLN A 80 -8.77 2.43 0.07
N LEU A 81 -9.25 1.19 -0.05
CA LEU A 81 -9.01 0.17 0.97
C LEU A 81 -7.51 -0.11 1.10
N ASP A 82 -6.79 -0.21 -0.01
CA ASP A 82 -5.34 -0.47 0.01
C ASP A 82 -4.54 0.67 0.66
N THR A 83 -4.93 1.92 0.41
CA THR A 83 -4.28 3.07 1.08
C THR A 83 -4.50 3.04 2.59
N TYR A 84 -5.70 2.66 3.02
CA TYR A 84 -5.99 2.46 4.45
C TYR A 84 -5.18 1.29 5.02
N ASN A 85 -5.10 0.16 4.31
CA ASN A 85 -4.36 -1.03 4.73
C ASN A 85 -2.88 -0.72 4.97
N ASP A 86 -2.25 -0.02 4.04
CA ASP A 86 -0.83 0.32 4.14
C ASP A 86 -0.54 1.26 5.32
N GLU A 87 -1.38 2.28 5.51
CA GLU A 87 -1.23 3.19 6.64
C GLU A 87 -1.50 2.51 7.97
N PHE A 88 -2.57 1.72 8.06
CA PHE A 88 -2.92 1.00 9.28
C PHE A 88 -1.82 0.00 9.65
N ARG A 89 -1.33 -0.78 8.69
CA ARG A 89 -0.21 -1.73 8.88
C ARG A 89 1.06 -1.00 9.33
N ARG A 90 1.34 0.19 8.79
CA ARG A 90 2.49 1.02 9.23
C ARG A 90 2.34 1.45 10.69
N LEU A 91 1.18 1.98 11.08
CA LEU A 91 0.91 2.47 12.44
C LEU A 91 0.81 1.33 13.47
N ALA A 92 0.21 0.20 13.10
CA ALA A 92 0.06 -0.97 13.96
C ALA A 92 1.42 -1.61 14.36
N ARG A 93 2.47 -1.40 13.56
CA ARG A 93 3.84 -1.83 13.91
C ARG A 93 4.45 -1.01 15.04
N THR A 94 4.08 0.26 15.17
CA THR A 94 4.67 1.18 16.15
C THR A 94 3.83 1.32 17.42
N ALA A 95 2.55 0.95 17.39
CA ALA A 95 1.61 1.21 18.49
C ALA A 95 1.87 0.42 19.79
N GLY A 96 2.66 -0.66 19.77
CA GLY A 96 2.94 -1.46 20.98
C GLY A 96 1.72 -2.19 21.58
N VAL A 97 0.58 -2.20 20.89
CA VAL A 97 -0.68 -2.83 21.37
C VAL A 97 -0.78 -4.31 21.02
N SER A 98 -1.66 -5.04 21.71
CA SER A 98 -1.90 -6.47 21.48
C SER A 98 -2.50 -6.74 20.08
N LYS A 99 -2.34 -7.96 19.58
CA LYS A 99 -2.92 -8.39 18.28
C LYS A 99 -4.43 -8.18 18.24
N TYR A 100 -5.12 -8.54 19.32
CA TYR A 100 -6.56 -8.36 19.47
C TYR A 100 -6.99 -6.90 19.27
N ILE A 101 -6.29 -5.95 19.92
CA ILE A 101 -6.58 -4.52 19.75
C ILE A 101 -6.35 -4.07 18.32
N LYS A 102 -5.31 -4.55 17.63
CA LYS A 102 -5.08 -4.22 16.21
C LYS A 102 -6.22 -4.69 15.32
N ILE A 103 -6.68 -5.93 15.50
CA ILE A 103 -7.80 -6.50 14.74
C ILE A 103 -9.09 -5.73 15.00
N LEU A 104 -9.39 -5.43 16.26
CA LEU A 104 -10.56 -4.67 16.66
C LEU A 104 -10.55 -3.27 16.04
N ARG A 105 -9.44 -2.55 16.16
CA ARG A 105 -9.29 -1.19 15.62
C ARG A 105 -9.35 -1.16 14.10
N TYR A 106 -8.78 -2.14 13.42
CA TYR A 106 -8.89 -2.25 11.96
C TYR A 106 -10.36 -2.35 11.54
N LYS A 107 -11.11 -3.30 12.12
CA LYS A 107 -12.53 -3.48 11.84
C LYS A 107 -13.34 -2.20 12.11
N GLN A 108 -13.06 -1.51 13.22
CA GLN A 108 -13.72 -0.24 13.57
C GLN A 108 -13.37 0.92 12.64
N GLY A 109 -12.20 0.89 12.01
CA GLY A 109 -11.76 1.95 11.10
C GLY A 109 -12.31 1.83 9.69
N LEU A 110 -12.92 0.69 9.30
CA LEU A 110 -13.45 0.49 7.95
C LEU A 110 -14.68 1.35 7.69
N SER A 111 -14.76 1.94 6.49
CA SER A 111 -15.90 2.75 6.07
C SER A 111 -17.06 1.90 5.54
N SER A 112 -16.77 0.72 4.99
CA SER A 112 -17.79 -0.18 4.45
C SER A 112 -18.39 -1.04 5.54
N MET A 113 -19.66 -0.75 5.90
CA MET A 113 -20.40 -1.58 6.86
C MET A 113 -20.61 -3.01 6.35
N GLN A 114 -20.80 -3.20 5.04
CA GLN A 114 -20.91 -4.53 4.44
C GLN A 114 -19.62 -5.33 4.63
N LEU A 115 -18.46 -4.74 4.34
CA LEU A 115 -17.17 -5.38 4.55
C LEU A 115 -16.93 -5.69 6.03
N LEU A 116 -17.28 -4.76 6.93
CA LEU A 116 -17.21 -4.98 8.37
C LEU A 116 -18.05 -6.18 8.81
N HIS A 117 -19.29 -6.30 8.34
CA HIS A 117 -20.16 -7.44 8.66
C HIS A 117 -19.56 -8.75 8.18
N LEU A 118 -19.06 -8.82 6.94
CA LEU A 118 -18.39 -10.00 6.40
C LEU A 118 -17.17 -10.39 7.25
N LEU A 119 -16.34 -9.42 7.64
CA LEU A 119 -15.16 -9.66 8.48
C LEU A 119 -15.51 -10.02 9.93
N LYS A 120 -16.72 -9.72 10.42
CA LYS A 120 -17.16 -10.17 11.76
C LYS A 120 -17.51 -11.65 11.80
N THR A 121 -17.86 -12.26 10.66
CA THR A 121 -18.19 -13.69 10.57
C THR A 121 -16.99 -14.62 10.72
N LYS A 122 -15.77 -14.08 10.65
CA LYS A 122 -14.51 -14.83 10.72
C LYS A 122 -13.64 -14.35 11.89
N SER A 123 -12.98 -15.29 12.54
CA SER A 123 -11.85 -15.02 13.42
C SER A 123 -10.56 -14.90 12.60
N PHE A 124 -9.61 -14.14 13.12
CA PHE A 124 -8.29 -13.91 12.49
C PHE A 124 -7.23 -13.96 13.58
N GLU A 125 -6.15 -14.69 13.35
CA GLU A 125 -5.05 -14.83 14.31
C GLU A 125 -4.01 -13.71 14.12
N THR A 126 -3.93 -13.18 12.90
CA THR A 126 -2.99 -12.13 12.53
C THR A 126 -3.68 -10.95 11.85
N LEU A 127 -3.03 -9.78 11.93
CA LEU A 127 -3.48 -8.59 11.22
C LEU A 127 -3.36 -8.77 9.70
N ASP A 128 -2.36 -9.52 9.24
CA ASP A 128 -2.15 -9.73 7.81
C ASP A 128 -3.23 -10.65 7.21
N GLU A 129 -3.63 -11.73 7.89
CA GLU A 129 -4.79 -12.54 7.50
C GLU A 129 -6.06 -11.70 7.34
N LEU A 130 -6.32 -10.80 8.30
CA LEU A 130 -7.46 -9.89 8.27
C LEU A 130 -7.41 -8.95 7.06
N ILE A 131 -6.24 -8.39 6.75
CA ILE A 131 -6.06 -7.47 5.63
C ILE A 131 -6.26 -8.19 4.29
N GLU A 132 -5.68 -9.39 4.12
CA GLU A 132 -5.87 -10.16 2.89
C GLU A 132 -7.32 -10.60 2.71
N ALA A 133 -8.00 -11.00 3.79
CA ALA A 133 -9.42 -11.28 3.75
C ALA A 133 -10.24 -10.03 3.38
N ALA A 134 -9.89 -8.86 3.90
CA ALA A 134 -10.57 -7.62 3.57
C ALA A 134 -10.43 -7.26 2.09
N ARG A 135 -9.26 -7.50 1.48
CA ARG A 135 -9.04 -7.32 0.03
C ARG A 135 -9.90 -8.29 -0.78
N ALA A 136 -9.85 -9.58 -0.44
CA ALA A 136 -10.62 -10.60 -1.15
C ALA A 136 -12.14 -10.34 -1.10
N LEU A 137 -12.62 -9.77 0.01
CA LEU A 137 -14.02 -9.45 0.24
C LEU A 137 -14.44 -8.05 -0.25
N ASN A 138 -13.53 -7.27 -0.84
CA ASN A 138 -13.83 -5.93 -1.37
C ASN A 138 -13.93 -5.96 -2.92
N PRO A 139 -15.10 -6.29 -3.50
CA PRO A 139 -15.26 -6.40 -4.95
C PRO A 139 -15.16 -5.07 -5.71
N ARG A 140 -15.06 -3.92 -5.03
CA ARG A 140 -15.15 -2.58 -5.64
C ARG A 140 -13.89 -2.08 -6.37
N GLU A 141 -12.74 -2.73 -6.19
CA GLU A 141 -11.46 -2.28 -6.81
C GLU A 141 -10.94 -3.21 -7.92
N ALA A 142 -11.37 -4.47 -7.97
CA ALA A 142 -11.00 -5.39 -9.06
C ALA A 142 -11.66 -5.06 -10.42
N ALA A 143 -12.66 -4.16 -10.43
CA ALA A 143 -13.52 -3.90 -11.60
C ALA A 143 -13.56 -2.43 -12.04
N ARG A 144 -12.52 -1.62 -11.80
CA ARG A 144 -12.35 -0.35 -12.54
C ARG A 144 -11.46 -0.59 -13.75
N PRO A 145 -12.01 -0.75 -14.97
CA PRO A 145 -11.21 -0.49 -16.16
C PRO A 145 -10.70 0.94 -16.04
N THR A 146 -9.40 1.11 -16.20
CA THR A 146 -8.76 2.41 -16.38
C THR A 146 -9.59 3.20 -17.37
N ARG A 147 -10.21 4.31 -16.93
CA ARG A 147 -10.84 5.25 -17.85
C ARG A 147 -9.77 5.62 -18.89
N PRO A 148 -10.02 5.41 -20.19
CA PRO A 148 -9.08 5.85 -21.20
C PRO A 148 -8.90 7.36 -21.00
N THR A 149 -7.65 7.81 -20.87
CA THR A 149 -7.35 9.24 -20.92
C THR A 149 -7.85 9.80 -22.26
N GLU A 150 -8.21 11.09 -22.32
CA GLU A 150 -8.70 11.77 -23.53
C GLU A 150 -7.82 11.50 -24.78
N LYS A 151 -6.51 11.31 -24.57
CA LYS A 151 -5.56 10.91 -25.62
C LYS A 151 -5.82 9.52 -26.19
N THR A 152 -6.21 8.55 -25.35
CA THR A 152 -6.55 7.18 -25.76
C THR A 152 -7.92 7.12 -26.42
N MET A 153 -8.88 7.92 -25.93
CA MET A 153 -10.22 8.05 -26.51
C MET A 153 -10.16 8.68 -27.91
N GLY A 154 -9.32 9.70 -28.11
CA GLY A 154 -9.07 10.31 -29.42
C GLY A 154 -8.29 9.42 -30.40
N LYS A 155 -7.59 8.40 -29.92
CA LYS A 155 -6.92 7.39 -30.76
C LYS A 155 -7.90 6.28 -31.18
N TRP A 156 -8.74 5.83 -30.25
CA TRP A 156 -9.84 4.90 -30.52
C TRP A 156 -10.87 5.48 -31.51
N LEU A 157 -11.32 6.72 -31.30
CA LEU A 157 -12.27 7.37 -32.20
C LEU A 157 -11.70 7.61 -33.61
N ARG A 158 -10.38 7.78 -33.75
CA ARG A 158 -9.73 7.85 -35.06
C ARG A 158 -9.63 6.48 -35.74
N GLN A 159 -9.29 5.44 -34.98
CA GLN A 159 -9.17 4.09 -35.51
C GLN A 159 -10.53 3.53 -35.99
N TYR A 160 -11.63 3.81 -35.26
CA TYR A 160 -12.97 3.35 -35.63
C TYR A 160 -13.76 4.33 -36.51
N GLY A 161 -13.38 5.61 -36.56
CA GLY A 161 -13.99 6.61 -37.44
C GLY A 161 -13.59 6.44 -38.93
N GLU A 162 -12.46 5.79 -39.21
CA GLU A 162 -12.04 5.39 -40.55
C GLU A 162 -12.85 4.19 -41.07
N GLU A 163 -13.17 3.23 -40.18
CA GLU A 163 -13.98 2.05 -40.49
C GLU A 163 -15.43 2.41 -40.91
N ILE A 164 -16.02 3.40 -40.24
CA ILE A 164 -17.38 3.88 -40.56
C ILE A 164 -17.42 4.69 -41.87
N ARG A 165 -16.35 5.44 -42.19
CA ARG A 165 -16.24 6.12 -43.49
C ARG A 165 -16.00 5.14 -44.64
N GLY A 166 -15.23 4.06 -44.43
CA GLY A 166 -15.07 2.99 -45.41
C GLY A 166 -16.36 2.23 -45.72
N ALA A 167 -17.17 1.95 -44.69
CA ALA A 167 -18.46 1.26 -44.85
C ALA A 167 -19.53 2.11 -45.57
N THR A 168 -19.46 3.44 -45.45
CA THR A 168 -20.42 4.35 -46.09
C THR A 168 -20.15 4.50 -47.60
N VAL A 169 -18.87 4.47 -48.03
CA VAL A 169 -18.51 4.55 -49.46
C VAL A 169 -18.86 3.26 -50.21
N HIS A 170 -18.80 2.09 -49.55
CA HIS A 170 -19.14 0.81 -50.18
C HIS A 170 -20.66 0.58 -50.35
N SER A 171 -21.51 1.25 -49.55
CA SER A 171 -22.97 1.13 -49.65
C SER A 171 -23.58 2.01 -50.76
N ILE A 172 -22.98 3.18 -51.04
CA ILE A 172 -23.47 4.10 -52.09
C ILE A 172 -23.15 3.58 -53.51
N ALA A 173 -22.11 2.75 -53.68
CA ALA A 173 -21.75 2.18 -54.98
C ALA A 173 -22.66 1.02 -55.44
N LEU A 174 -23.50 0.45 -54.57
CA LEU A 174 -24.32 -0.73 -54.88
C LEU A 174 -25.81 -0.45 -55.14
N HIS A 175 -26.28 0.80 -55.01
CA HIS A 175 -27.71 1.16 -55.22
C HIS A 175 -27.98 2.06 -56.44
N GLY A 176 -26.99 2.28 -57.31
CA GLY A 176 -27.10 3.17 -58.45
C GLY A 176 -27.12 2.48 -59.82
N ASN A 177 -27.83 1.36 -60.03
CA ASN A 177 -28.06 0.89 -61.40
C ASN A 177 -29.24 -0.10 -61.57
N ARG A 178 -30.48 0.36 -61.39
CA ARG A 178 -31.64 -0.23 -62.09
C ARG A 178 -32.63 0.85 -62.49
N SER A 179 -32.41 1.38 -63.69
CA SER A 179 -33.46 1.98 -64.49
C SER A 179 -33.21 1.65 -65.95
N HIS A 180 -34.29 1.36 -66.67
CA HIS A 180 -34.45 1.29 -68.12
C HIS A 180 -34.18 -0.04 -68.87
N LYS A 181 -35.28 -0.75 -69.18
CA LYS A 181 -35.91 -0.92 -70.53
C LYS A 181 -36.75 -2.21 -70.48
N ARG A 182 -38.08 -2.10 -70.62
CA ARG A 182 -38.85 -2.35 -71.86
C ARG A 182 -38.53 -3.70 -72.48
#